data_AF-A0A385SJ99-F1
#
_entry.id   AF-A0A385SJ99-F1
#
_cell.length_a   1.000
_cell.length_b   1.000
_cell.length_c   1.000
_cell.angle_alpha   90.00
_cell.angle_beta   90.00
_cell.angle_gamma   90.00
#
_symmetry.space_group_name_H-M   'P 1'
#
loop_
_entity.id
_entity.type
_entity.pdbx_description
1 polymer ?
#
loop_
_entity_poly.entity_id
_entity_poly.type
_entity_poly.pdbx_seq_one_letter_code
_entity_poly.pdbx_strand_id
1 'polypeptide(L)'
;MSQNKIEINHVVPIMHNGMISSPNLAEGRLLPILVINAVEFPGISDLIKMHLLTTSGDTKVTWGRSKTLFKPKEIFLHLEFIKPLEITFAIVFQLTKEFSLIDGIIQSRGFFLQAGKPGDRARDINGENSILIEVPDVAFDNKWNALLAGTLSNNYRREGYSKKESLKMSSQQIRTMREVWHIRRPKE
;
A
#
# COMPACT_ATOMS: atom_id res chain seq x y z
N MET A 1 4.19 13.30 -20.32
CA MET A 1 4.76 12.26 -19.44
C MET A 1 4.30 10.91 -19.95
N SER A 2 5.21 10.06 -20.44
CA SER A 2 4.85 8.77 -21.00
C SER A 2 4.15 7.91 -19.94
N GLN A 3 3.02 7.32 -20.31
CA GLN A 3 2.46 6.21 -19.55
C GLN A 3 3.27 4.98 -19.93
N ASN A 4 4.27 4.63 -19.12
CA ASN A 4 4.97 3.36 -19.34
C ASN A 4 3.98 2.23 -19.08
N LYS A 5 3.77 1.39 -20.10
CA LYS A 5 2.95 0.19 -19.96
C LYS A 5 3.80 -0.85 -19.24
N ILE A 6 3.32 -1.33 -18.10
CA ILE A 6 3.93 -2.43 -17.37
C ILE A 6 3.04 -3.65 -17.56
N GLU A 7 3.64 -4.77 -17.95
CA GLU A 7 2.97 -6.07 -18.01
C GLU A 7 3.11 -6.73 -16.65
N ILE A 8 1.99 -7.17 -16.07
CA ILE A 8 1.96 -7.74 -14.72
C ILE A 8 1.62 -9.23 -14.87
N ASN A 9 2.60 -10.08 -14.61
CA ASN A 9 2.46 -11.53 -14.76
C ASN A 9 1.86 -12.20 -13.51
N HIS A 10 2.13 -11.63 -12.32
CA HIS A 10 1.63 -12.14 -11.05
C HIS A 10 0.96 -11.02 -10.27
N VAL A 11 -0.34 -11.17 -10.02
CA VAL A 11 -1.12 -10.26 -9.18
C VAL A 11 -1.48 -10.99 -7.89
N VAL A 12 -1.14 -10.40 -6.75
CA VAL A 12 -1.44 -10.98 -5.44
C VAL A 12 -2.42 -10.08 -4.67
N PRO A 13 -3.53 -10.63 -4.16
CA PRO A 13 -4.47 -9.86 -3.34
C PRO A 13 -3.97 -9.72 -1.90
N ILE A 14 -4.42 -8.65 -1.25
CA ILE A 14 -4.25 -8.44 0.18
C ILE A 14 -5.25 -9.35 0.91
N MET A 15 -4.74 -10.18 1.81
CA MET A 15 -5.56 -11.02 2.69
C MET A 15 -5.95 -10.27 3.95
N HIS A 16 -4.97 -9.64 4.59
CA HIS A 16 -5.14 -8.83 5.78
C HIS A 16 -4.25 -7.59 5.71
N ASN A 17 -4.63 -6.57 6.45
CA ASN A 17 -3.81 -5.38 6.62
C ASN A 17 -3.86 -4.90 8.06
N GLY A 18 -2.88 -4.09 8.42
CA GLY A 18 -2.78 -3.49 9.74
C GLY A 18 -1.84 -2.29 9.73
N MET A 19 -1.52 -1.81 10.93
CA MET A 19 -0.60 -0.71 11.14
C MET A 19 0.35 -1.08 12.27
N ILE A 20 1.63 -0.84 12.07
CA ILE A 20 2.69 -1.10 13.04
C ILE A 20 3.50 0.17 13.27
N SER A 21 3.85 0.43 14.51
CA SER A 21 4.74 1.52 14.88
C SER A 21 5.69 1.00 15.95
N SER A 22 6.98 1.19 15.76
CA SER A 22 8.02 0.79 16.71
C SER A 22 8.96 1.98 16.92
N PRO A 23 9.24 2.41 18.16
CA PRO A 23 10.18 3.51 18.44
C PRO A 23 11.56 3.31 17.82
N ASN A 24 11.96 2.05 17.66
CA ASN A 24 13.27 1.63 17.19
C ASN A 24 13.33 1.44 15.66
N LEU A 25 12.22 1.61 14.95
CA LEU A 25 12.15 1.45 13.50
C LEU A 25 11.55 2.69 12.84
N ALA A 26 12.14 3.10 11.71
CA ALA A 26 11.61 4.19 10.89
C ALA A 26 11.28 5.46 11.70
N GLU A 27 12.05 5.73 12.77
CA GLU A 27 11.86 6.84 13.72
C GLU A 27 10.49 6.87 14.40
N GLY A 28 9.92 5.71 14.74
CA GLY A 28 8.63 5.64 15.43
C GLY A 28 7.43 5.88 14.52
N ARG A 29 7.63 6.06 13.21
CA ARG A 29 6.54 6.29 12.25
C ARG A 29 5.56 5.11 12.24
N LEU A 30 4.28 5.45 12.05
CA LEU A 30 3.24 4.47 11.79
C LEU A 30 3.33 3.99 10.34
N LEU A 31 3.60 2.71 10.16
CA LEU A 31 3.73 2.05 8.86
C LEU A 31 2.59 1.07 8.63
N PRO A 32 2.02 1.01 7.42
CA PRO A 32 1.14 -0.08 7.04
C PRO A 32 1.87 -1.43 7.07
N ILE A 33 1.14 -2.49 7.39
CA ILE A 33 1.54 -3.87 7.14
C ILE A 33 0.52 -4.55 6.24
N LEU A 34 1.03 -5.22 5.20
CA LEU A 34 0.26 -5.94 4.20
C LEU A 34 0.55 -7.44 4.35
N VAL A 35 -0.49 -8.23 4.57
CA VAL A 35 -0.41 -9.69 4.46
C VAL A 35 -0.99 -10.10 3.13
N ILE A 36 -0.18 -10.74 2.30
CA ILE A 36 -0.60 -11.20 0.96
C ILE A 36 -0.66 -12.72 0.90
N ASN A 37 -1.53 -13.22 0.02
CA ASN A 37 -1.60 -14.65 -0.24
C ASN A 37 -0.39 -15.10 -1.05
N ALA A 38 0.53 -15.83 -0.43
CA ALA A 38 1.73 -16.34 -1.09
C ALA A 38 1.61 -17.80 -1.57
N VAL A 39 0.44 -18.44 -1.42
CA VAL A 39 0.27 -19.87 -1.77
C VAL A 39 0.43 -20.11 -3.27
N GLU A 40 -0.15 -19.26 -4.10
CA GLU A 40 -0.07 -19.39 -5.56
C GLU A 40 1.26 -18.88 -6.13
N PHE A 41 2.03 -18.15 -5.33
CA PHE A 41 3.36 -17.68 -5.71
C PHE A 41 4.36 -17.79 -4.54
N PRO A 42 4.82 -19.02 -4.23
CA PRO A 42 5.66 -19.30 -3.05
C PRO A 42 6.98 -18.52 -3.03
N GLY A 43 7.48 -18.08 -4.18
CA GLY A 43 8.70 -17.28 -4.29
C GLY A 43 8.66 -15.99 -3.45
N ILE A 44 7.48 -15.44 -3.13
CA ILE A 44 7.35 -14.30 -2.21
C ILE A 44 7.72 -14.72 -0.78
N SER A 45 7.30 -15.92 -0.35
CA SER A 45 7.68 -16.43 0.97
C SER A 45 9.19 -16.65 1.07
N ASP A 46 9.81 -17.15 0.00
CA ASP A 46 11.26 -17.37 -0.04
C ASP A 46 12.02 -16.04 -0.05
N LEU A 47 11.56 -15.05 -0.82
CA LEU A 47 12.07 -13.68 -0.82
C LEU A 47 12.09 -13.11 0.61
N ILE A 48 10.96 -13.18 1.33
CA ILE A 48 10.86 -12.69 2.71
C ILE A 48 11.87 -13.39 3.61
N LYS A 49 11.92 -14.73 3.57
CA LYS A 49 12.88 -15.51 4.39
C LYS A 49 14.33 -15.12 4.10
N MET A 50 14.71 -14.91 2.85
CA MET A 50 16.08 -14.52 2.52
C MET A 50 16.42 -13.10 3.00
N HIS A 51 15.48 -12.18 2.93
CA HIS A 51 15.66 -10.84 3.50
C HIS A 51 15.74 -10.84 5.03
N LEU A 52 15.12 -11.79 5.72
CA LEU A 52 15.31 -11.95 7.17
C LEU A 52 16.73 -12.43 7.53
N LEU A 53 17.44 -13.02 6.57
CA LEU A 53 18.81 -13.52 6.73
C LEU A 53 19.88 -12.58 6.12
N THR A 54 19.47 -11.49 5.47
CA THR A 54 20.35 -10.56 4.77
C THR A 54 20.04 -9.11 5.15
N THR A 55 20.97 -8.17 4.96
CA THR A 55 20.84 -6.82 5.52
C THR A 55 20.10 -5.83 4.63
N SER A 56 20.14 -5.99 3.30
CA SER A 56 19.51 -5.07 2.35
C SER A 56 19.31 -5.74 1.00
N GLY A 57 18.37 -5.23 0.22
CA GLY A 57 18.21 -5.63 -1.17
C GLY A 57 17.76 -4.46 -2.03
N ASP A 58 17.71 -4.72 -3.33
CA ASP A 58 17.42 -3.72 -4.35
C ASP A 58 16.00 -3.99 -4.87
N THR A 59 15.09 -3.04 -4.67
CA THR A 59 13.68 -3.15 -5.11
C THR A 59 13.27 -1.91 -5.89
N LYS A 60 12.62 -2.09 -7.04
CA LYS A 60 11.91 -1.02 -7.73
C LYS A 60 10.42 -1.11 -7.40
N VAL A 61 9.84 0.04 -7.11
CA VAL A 61 8.43 0.16 -6.76
C VAL A 61 7.76 1.13 -7.73
N THR A 62 6.68 0.68 -8.36
CA THR A 62 5.92 1.52 -9.30
C THR A 62 4.42 1.42 -9.05
N TRP A 63 3.75 2.56 -8.92
CA TRP A 63 2.30 2.61 -8.87
C TRP A 63 1.69 2.52 -10.27
N GLY A 64 0.68 1.66 -10.41
CA GLY A 64 -0.05 1.41 -11.64
C GLY A 64 -1.56 1.43 -11.43
N ARG A 65 -2.29 1.53 -12.55
CA ARG A 65 -3.75 1.35 -12.59
C ARG A 65 -4.15 0.73 -13.91
N SER A 66 -5.24 -0.02 -13.93
CA SER A 66 -5.79 -0.57 -15.17
C SER A 66 -6.07 0.55 -16.18
N LYS A 67 -5.78 0.29 -17.47
CA LYS A 67 -6.09 1.20 -18.55
C LYS A 67 -7.60 1.22 -18.77
N THR A 68 -8.27 2.25 -18.26
CA THR A 68 -9.72 2.42 -18.40
C THR A 68 -10.06 3.86 -18.75
N LEU A 69 -11.13 4.04 -19.52
CA LEU A 69 -11.75 5.34 -19.80
C LEU A 69 -12.55 5.87 -18.59
N PHE A 70 -12.88 4.98 -17.64
CA PHE A 70 -13.58 5.32 -16.40
C PHE A 70 -12.60 5.50 -15.24
N LYS A 71 -13.13 5.86 -14.06
CA LYS A 71 -12.31 5.85 -12.84
C LYS A 71 -11.79 4.43 -12.57
N PRO A 72 -10.52 4.28 -12.20
CA PRO A 72 -9.97 2.96 -11.86
C PRO A 72 -10.71 2.40 -10.64
N LYS A 73 -11.06 1.12 -10.69
CA LYS A 73 -11.55 0.38 -9.52
C LYS A 73 -10.41 -0.19 -8.70
N GLU A 74 -9.28 -0.45 -9.36
CA GLU A 74 -8.12 -1.11 -8.82
C GLU A 74 -6.87 -0.26 -9.04
N ILE A 75 -6.00 -0.28 -8.04
CA ILE A 75 -4.66 0.31 -8.07
C ILE A 75 -3.69 -0.84 -7.82
N PHE A 76 -2.55 -0.80 -8.51
CA PHE A 76 -1.53 -1.83 -8.43
C PHE A 76 -0.25 -1.21 -7.88
N LEU A 77 0.40 -1.91 -6.97
CA LEU A 77 1.77 -1.62 -6.55
C LEU A 77 2.67 -2.69 -7.15
N HIS A 78 3.37 -2.33 -8.23
CA HIS A 78 4.33 -3.20 -8.90
C HIS A 78 5.64 -3.20 -8.12
N LEU A 79 6.16 -4.39 -7.85
CA LEU A 79 7.39 -4.63 -7.11
C LEU A 79 8.32 -5.49 -7.97
N GLU A 80 9.51 -4.97 -8.23
CA GLU A 80 10.59 -5.70 -8.90
C GLU A 80 11.75 -5.82 -7.92
N PHE A 81 11.94 -7.00 -7.34
CA PHE A 81 13.09 -7.30 -6.52
C PHE A 81 14.23 -7.77 -7.41
N ILE A 82 15.43 -7.24 -7.17
CA ILE A 82 16.65 -7.55 -7.92
C ILE A 82 17.61 -8.36 -7.04
N LYS A 83 17.62 -8.10 -5.73
CA LYS A 83 18.41 -8.82 -4.71
C LYS A 83 17.62 -8.95 -3.41
N PRO A 84 17.81 -10.01 -2.61
CA PRO A 84 18.70 -11.16 -2.85
C PRO A 84 18.11 -12.19 -3.83
N LEU A 85 16.86 -12.02 -4.24
CA LEU A 85 16.17 -12.86 -5.21
C LEU A 85 15.45 -12.02 -6.24
N GLU A 86 15.63 -12.38 -7.50
CA GLU A 86 14.93 -11.74 -8.61
C GLU A 86 13.49 -12.25 -8.68
N ILE A 87 12.53 -11.38 -8.35
CA ILE A 87 11.11 -11.72 -8.38
C ILE A 87 10.29 -10.46 -8.66
N THR A 88 9.28 -10.60 -9.51
CA THR A 88 8.39 -9.50 -9.89
C THR A 88 6.94 -9.90 -9.69
N PHE A 89 6.18 -9.03 -9.03
CA PHE A 89 4.74 -9.18 -8.83
C PHE A 89 4.08 -7.82 -8.57
N ALA A 90 2.75 -7.79 -8.60
CA ALA A 90 1.99 -6.62 -8.18
C ALA A 90 1.00 -6.96 -7.08
N ILE A 91 0.92 -6.09 -6.08
CA ILE A 91 -0.15 -6.12 -5.09
C ILE A 91 -1.34 -5.35 -5.65
N VAL A 92 -2.53 -5.97 -5.68
CA VAL A 92 -3.77 -5.31 -6.12
C VAL A 92 -4.51 -4.72 -4.93
N PHE A 93 -4.94 -3.48 -5.08
CA PHE A 93 -5.76 -2.75 -4.12
C PHE A 93 -7.12 -2.41 -4.71
N GLN A 94 -8.19 -2.74 -4.00
CA GLN A 94 -9.56 -2.32 -4.30
C GLN A 94 -9.79 -0.89 -3.80
N LEU A 95 -9.81 0.07 -4.72
CA LEU A 95 -9.81 1.51 -4.41
C LEU A 95 -10.93 1.94 -3.44
N THR A 96 -12.11 1.32 -3.54
CA THR A 96 -13.25 1.67 -2.68
C THR A 96 -13.09 1.19 -1.23
N LYS A 97 -12.28 0.15 -0.99
CA LYS A 97 -12.09 -0.48 0.32
C LYS A 97 -10.77 -0.08 0.96
N GLU A 98 -9.72 0.09 0.15
CA GLU A 98 -8.33 0.15 0.60
C GLU A 98 -7.68 1.51 0.32
N PHE A 99 -8.47 2.56 0.02
CA PHE A 99 -7.91 3.89 -0.24
C PHE A 99 -7.10 4.43 0.95
N SER A 100 -7.50 4.12 2.19
CA SER A 100 -6.77 4.55 3.38
C SER A 100 -5.41 3.87 3.49
N LEU A 101 -5.34 2.60 3.09
CA LEU A 101 -4.12 1.81 3.07
C LEU A 101 -3.15 2.30 2.00
N ILE A 102 -3.64 2.56 0.78
CA ILE A 102 -2.85 3.19 -0.29
C ILE A 102 -2.31 4.56 0.18
N ASP A 103 -3.18 5.39 0.78
CA ASP A 103 -2.74 6.69 1.31
C ASP A 103 -1.67 6.52 2.38
N GLY A 104 -1.83 5.56 3.29
CA GLY A 104 -0.85 5.24 4.32
C GLY A 104 0.52 4.87 3.77
N ILE A 105 0.57 4.04 2.73
CA ILE A 105 1.83 3.68 2.05
C ILE A 105 2.51 4.92 1.47
N ILE A 106 1.73 5.79 0.82
CA ILE A 106 2.22 7.03 0.20
C ILE A 106 2.70 8.02 1.25
N GLN A 107 1.93 8.26 2.31
CA GLN A 107 2.30 9.20 3.38
C GLN A 107 3.51 8.73 4.19
N SER A 108 3.59 7.42 4.47
CA SER A 108 4.67 6.85 5.27
C SER A 108 5.91 6.46 4.44
N ARG A 109 5.82 6.48 3.11
CA ARG A 109 6.90 6.12 2.16
C ARG A 109 7.43 4.71 2.35
N GLY A 110 6.60 3.81 2.86
CA GLY A 110 6.98 2.42 3.04
C GLY A 110 5.86 1.60 3.64
N PHE A 111 6.06 0.29 3.66
CA PHE A 111 5.15 -0.66 4.29
C PHE A 111 5.87 -1.96 4.59
N PHE A 112 5.33 -2.72 5.51
CA PHE A 112 5.75 -4.09 5.75
C PHE A 112 5.00 -5.07 4.86
N LEU A 113 5.73 -6.00 4.27
CA LEU A 113 5.17 -7.12 3.52
C LEU A 113 5.37 -8.41 4.30
N GLN A 114 4.26 -9.08 4.60
CA GLN A 114 4.24 -10.39 5.24
C GLN A 114 3.57 -11.40 4.31
N ALA A 115 4.14 -12.61 4.22
CA ALA A 115 3.49 -13.72 3.54
C ALA A 115 2.46 -14.36 4.48
N GLY A 116 1.25 -14.57 3.97
CA GLY A 116 0.21 -15.33 4.64
C GLY A 116 -0.31 -16.47 3.77
N LYS A 117 -1.15 -17.31 4.38
CA LYS A 117 -1.88 -18.41 3.73
C LYS A 117 -3.37 -18.39 4.11
N PRO A 118 -4.25 -18.94 3.27
CA PRO A 118 -5.67 -19.08 3.62
C PRO A 118 -5.87 -19.74 4.98
N GLY A 119 -6.69 -19.10 5.83
CA GLY A 119 -6.95 -19.53 7.20
C GLY A 119 -6.14 -18.79 8.28
N ASP A 120 -5.10 -18.05 7.91
CA ASP A 120 -4.37 -17.18 8.85
C ASP A 120 -5.31 -16.08 9.40
N ARG A 121 -5.12 -15.72 10.67
CA ARG A 121 -5.96 -14.75 11.39
C ARG A 121 -5.27 -13.40 11.47
N ALA A 122 -6.07 -12.34 11.62
CA ALA A 122 -5.54 -10.98 11.77
C ALA A 122 -4.62 -10.79 13.00
N ARG A 123 -4.76 -11.63 14.04
CA ARG A 123 -3.85 -11.61 15.20
C ARG A 123 -2.45 -12.12 14.89
N ASP A 124 -2.27 -12.81 13.77
CA ASP A 124 -0.99 -13.35 13.31
C ASP A 124 -0.17 -12.28 12.55
N ILE A 125 -0.70 -11.04 12.47
CA ILE A 125 -0.05 -9.86 11.91
C ILE A 125 0.77 -9.20 13.02
N ASN A 126 2.07 -9.49 13.07
CA ASN A 126 2.96 -8.96 14.11
C ASN A 126 4.24 -8.31 13.57
N GLY A 127 4.51 -8.45 12.27
CA GLY A 127 5.70 -7.88 11.63
C GLY A 127 7.00 -8.69 11.82
N GLU A 128 7.03 -9.74 12.65
CA GLU A 128 8.24 -10.53 12.92
C GLU A 128 8.74 -11.31 11.69
N ASN A 129 7.83 -11.71 10.80
CA ASN A 129 8.13 -12.40 9.54
C ASN A 129 7.79 -11.53 8.33
N SER A 130 8.23 -10.27 8.38
CA SER A 130 7.94 -9.30 7.33
C SER A 130 9.18 -8.56 6.89
N ILE A 131 9.14 -8.03 5.67
CA ILE A 131 10.19 -7.16 5.13
C ILE A 131 9.65 -5.74 4.98
N LEU A 132 10.48 -4.76 5.31
CA LEU A 132 10.15 -3.35 5.06
C LEU A 132 10.50 -3.01 3.61
N ILE A 133 9.52 -2.48 2.88
CA ILE A 133 9.68 -2.02 1.50
C ILE A 133 9.54 -0.51 1.49
N GLU A 134 10.54 0.18 0.96
CA GLU A 134 10.51 1.63 0.75
C GLU A 134 9.79 1.99 -0.55
N VAL A 135 9.04 3.09 -0.53
CA VAL A 135 8.28 3.59 -1.69
C VAL A 135 8.76 5.01 -2.03
N PRO A 136 9.77 5.15 -2.92
CA PRO A 136 10.49 6.41 -3.12
C PRO A 136 9.78 7.45 -4.01
N ASP A 137 8.58 7.20 -4.53
CA ASP A 137 8.00 7.99 -5.62
C ASP A 137 7.14 9.19 -5.15
N VAL A 138 7.51 10.40 -5.57
CA VAL A 138 6.75 11.67 -5.39
C VAL A 138 5.84 11.97 -6.61
N ALA A 139 6.13 11.40 -7.79
CA ALA A 139 5.39 11.72 -9.02
C ALA A 139 3.98 11.14 -9.02
N PHE A 140 3.76 10.00 -8.36
CA PHE A 140 2.43 9.42 -8.18
C PHE A 140 1.54 10.23 -7.23
N ASP A 141 2.11 10.94 -6.25
CA ASP A 141 1.36 11.67 -5.21
C ASP A 141 0.29 12.60 -5.77
N ASN A 142 0.63 13.39 -6.79
CA ASN A 142 -0.31 14.34 -7.39
C ASN A 142 -1.50 13.62 -8.04
N LYS A 143 -1.22 12.50 -8.72
CA LYS A 143 -2.26 11.66 -9.33
C LYS A 143 -3.10 10.99 -8.25
N TRP A 144 -2.45 10.51 -7.19
CA TRP A 144 -3.12 9.90 -6.05
C TRP A 144 -4.05 10.88 -5.33
N ASN A 145 -3.58 12.09 -5.01
CA ASN A 145 -4.35 13.13 -4.35
C ASN A 145 -5.63 13.48 -5.13
N ALA A 146 -5.50 13.66 -6.45
CA ALA A 146 -6.65 13.93 -7.33
C ALA A 146 -7.61 12.73 -7.39
N LEU A 147 -7.07 11.50 -7.47
CA LEU A 147 -7.88 10.28 -7.48
C LEU A 147 -8.63 10.10 -6.16
N LEU A 148 -7.96 10.22 -5.03
CA LEU A 148 -8.52 10.06 -3.69
C LEU A 148 -9.63 11.08 -3.43
N ALA A 149 -9.37 12.36 -3.67
CA ALA A 149 -10.38 13.42 -3.54
C ALA A 149 -11.60 13.15 -4.44
N GLY A 150 -11.35 12.74 -5.69
CA GLY A 150 -12.40 12.38 -6.63
C GLY A 150 -13.20 11.15 -6.21
N THR A 151 -12.57 10.15 -5.58
CA THR A 151 -13.22 8.93 -5.08
C THR A 151 -14.09 9.25 -3.88
N LEU A 152 -13.56 9.93 -2.86
CA LEU A 152 -14.30 10.28 -1.66
C LEU A 152 -15.45 11.25 -1.95
N SER A 153 -15.22 12.28 -2.78
CA SER A 153 -16.28 13.19 -3.22
C SER A 153 -17.41 12.45 -3.95
N ASN A 154 -17.09 11.39 -4.70
CA ASN A 154 -18.12 10.57 -5.34
C ASN A 154 -18.88 9.69 -4.34
N ASN A 155 -18.22 9.17 -3.31
CA ASN A 155 -18.87 8.38 -2.27
C ASN A 155 -19.89 9.25 -1.52
N TYR A 156 -19.50 10.44 -1.05
CA TYR A 156 -20.44 11.38 -0.43
C TYR A 156 -21.57 11.81 -1.37
N ARG A 157 -21.30 12.03 -2.67
CA ARG A 157 -22.40 12.32 -3.62
C ARG A 157 -23.42 11.19 -3.72
N ARG A 158 -22.98 9.92 -3.64
CA ARG A 158 -23.88 8.75 -3.64
C ARG A 158 -24.69 8.64 -2.36
N GLU A 159 -24.20 9.21 -1.26
CA GLU A 159 -24.91 9.31 0.02
C GLU A 159 -25.90 10.49 0.07
N GLY A 160 -26.03 11.27 -1.01
CA GLY A 160 -27.03 12.34 -1.14
C GLY A 160 -26.51 13.75 -0.84
N TYR A 161 -25.23 13.92 -0.52
CA TYR A 161 -24.65 15.24 -0.27
C TYR A 161 -24.55 16.08 -1.56
N SER A 162 -24.72 17.41 -1.44
CA SER A 162 -24.50 18.33 -2.55
C SER A 162 -23.04 18.36 -3.00
N LYS A 163 -22.76 18.83 -4.22
CA LYS A 163 -21.40 18.96 -4.75
C LYS A 163 -20.47 19.73 -3.79
N LYS A 164 -20.96 20.82 -3.19
CA LYS A 164 -20.18 21.66 -2.25
C LYS A 164 -19.88 20.90 -0.95
N GLU A 165 -20.87 20.21 -0.40
CA GLU A 165 -20.72 19.43 0.83
C GLU A 165 -19.79 18.24 0.60
N SER A 166 -19.93 17.50 -0.51
CA SER A 166 -19.05 16.36 -0.80
C SER A 166 -17.58 16.76 -0.93
N LEU A 167 -17.29 17.94 -1.51
CA LEU A 167 -15.92 18.47 -1.56
C LEU A 167 -15.39 18.83 -0.17
N LYS A 168 -16.22 19.45 0.68
CA LYS A 168 -15.86 19.76 2.06
C LYS A 168 -15.60 18.50 2.88
N MET A 169 -16.51 17.53 2.84
CA MET A 169 -16.40 16.27 3.58
C MET A 169 -15.19 15.44 3.14
N SER A 170 -14.98 15.30 1.82
CA SER A 170 -13.80 14.57 1.31
C SER A 170 -12.49 15.23 1.75
N SER A 171 -12.38 16.55 1.70
CA SER A 171 -11.19 17.28 2.15
C SER A 171 -10.94 17.07 3.64
N GLN A 172 -11.99 17.12 4.46
CA GLN A 172 -11.89 16.88 5.89
C GLN A 172 -11.47 15.44 6.19
N GLN A 173 -12.06 14.46 5.52
CA GLN A 173 -11.73 13.05 5.71
C GLN A 173 -10.26 12.77 5.35
N ILE A 174 -9.77 13.30 4.22
CA ILE A 174 -8.35 13.16 3.83
C ILE A 174 -7.45 13.74 4.90
N ARG A 175 -7.77 14.95 5.40
CA ARG A 175 -6.99 15.61 6.45
C ARG A 175 -6.91 14.75 7.72
N THR A 176 -8.06 14.35 8.27
CA THR A 176 -8.13 13.56 9.49
C THR A 176 -7.46 12.19 9.33
N MET A 177 -7.63 11.54 8.18
CA MET A 177 -6.96 10.27 7.89
C MET A 177 -5.44 10.43 7.88
N ARG A 178 -4.90 11.52 7.31
CA ARG A 178 -3.45 11.78 7.26
C ARG A 178 -2.86 12.17 8.61
N GLU A 179 -3.63 12.81 9.48
CA GLU A 179 -3.22 13.07 10.86
C GLU A 179 -2.83 11.76 11.57
N VAL A 180 -3.56 10.66 11.32
CA VAL A 180 -3.24 9.33 11.86
C VAL A 180 -1.90 8.81 11.33
N TRP A 181 -1.64 8.92 10.02
CA TRP A 181 -0.39 8.44 9.41
C TRP A 181 0.85 9.23 9.85
N HIS A 182 0.65 10.43 10.38
CA HIS A 182 1.73 11.26 10.92
C HIS A 182 1.99 11.03 12.41
N ILE A 183 1.25 10.13 13.06
CA ILE A 183 1.55 9.70 14.44
C ILE A 183 2.95 9.07 14.46
N ARG A 184 3.74 9.48 15.45
CA ARG A 184 5.03 8.88 15.77
C ARG A 184 5.02 8.41 17.22
N ARG A 185 5.48 7.18 17.46
CA ARG A 185 5.75 6.73 18.82
C ARG A 185 7.04 7.39 19.31
N PRO A 186 7.03 8.04 20.49
CA PRO A 186 8.24 8.60 21.08
C PRO A 186 9.21 7.47 21.44
N LYS A 187 10.50 7.80 21.49
CA LYS A 187 11.50 6.92 22.11
C LYS A 187 11.27 6.91 23.62
N GLU A 188 11.26 5.73 24.22
CA GLU A 188 11.28 5.54 25.67
C GLU A 188 12.66 5.89 26.25
#